data_AF-A0A0U5CX73-F1
#
_entry.id   AF-A0A0U5CX73-F1
#
_cell.length_a   1.000
_cell.length_b   1.000
_cell.length_c   1.000
_cell.angle_alpha   90.00
_cell.angle_beta   90.00
_cell.angle_gamma   90.00
#
_symmetry.space_group_name_H-M   'P 1'
#
loop_
_entity.id
_entity.type
_entity.pdbx_description
1 polymer ?
#
loop_
_entity_poly.entity_id
_entity_poly.type
_entity_poly.pdbx_seq_one_letter_code
_entity_poly.pdbx_strand_id
1 'polypeptide(L)'
;MSDSVDADEVEHVADLARVDLDDEERAQFADQFGDILEHFEALEEVPEVEAEPDLVNVMRSDEVEESLSQEEALRNADDSEDGRFKGPKVS
;
A
#
# COMPACT_ATOMS: atom_id res chain seq x y z
N MET A 1 -22.67 8.48 -1.95
CA MET A 1 -21.92 9.75 -1.86
C MET A 1 -21.24 9.90 -3.20
N SER A 2 -21.67 10.83 -4.06
CA SER A 2 -20.94 11.07 -5.31
C SER A 2 -19.97 12.21 -5.03
N ASP A 3 -18.89 11.87 -4.34
CA ASP A 3 -17.70 12.72 -4.31
C ASP A 3 -16.97 12.40 -5.62
N SER A 4 -17.06 13.33 -6.58
CA SER A 4 -16.35 13.20 -7.84
C SER A 4 -14.85 13.19 -7.55
N VAL A 5 -14.15 12.15 -7.99
CA VAL A 5 -12.68 12.09 -7.89
C VAL A 5 -12.11 13.16 -8.82
N ASP A 6 -11.40 14.12 -8.26
CA ASP A 6 -10.67 15.13 -9.04
C ASP A 6 -9.16 14.87 -8.99
N ALA A 7 -8.41 15.60 -9.80
CA ALA A 7 -6.97 15.41 -9.95
C ALA A 7 -6.20 15.71 -8.64
N ASP A 8 -6.72 16.59 -7.78
CA ASP A 8 -6.12 16.91 -6.47
C ASP A 8 -6.28 15.71 -5.52
N GLU A 9 -7.44 15.03 -5.56
CA GLU A 9 -7.66 13.80 -4.79
C GLU A 9 -6.77 12.64 -5.28
N VAL A 10 -6.58 12.51 -6.60
CA VAL A 10 -5.64 11.53 -7.17
C VAL A 10 -4.21 11.81 -6.72
N GLU A 11 -3.76 13.06 -6.76
CA GLU A 11 -2.43 13.45 -6.26
C GLU A 11 -2.27 13.12 -4.79
N HIS A 12 -3.29 13.41 -3.97
CA HIS A 12 -3.24 13.11 -2.55
C HIS A 12 -3.08 11.61 -2.25
N VAL A 13 -3.82 10.76 -2.96
CA VAL A 13 -3.71 9.30 -2.81
C VAL A 13 -2.37 8.78 -3.34
N ALA A 14 -1.87 9.35 -4.44
CA ALA A 14 -0.58 9.00 -5.00
C ALA A 14 0.58 9.31 -4.03
N ASP A 15 0.52 10.45 -3.34
CA ASP A 15 1.46 10.83 -2.28
C ASP A 15 1.46 9.84 -1.11
N LEU A 16 0.27 9.41 -0.66
CA LEU A 16 0.13 8.38 0.38
C LEU A 16 0.72 7.04 -0.05
N ALA A 17 0.56 6.70 -1.33
CA ALA A 17 1.07 5.47 -1.94
C ALA A 17 2.54 5.55 -2.36
N ARG A 18 3.18 6.73 -2.29
CA ARG A 18 4.55 6.99 -2.80
C ARG A 18 4.68 6.72 -4.30
N VAL A 19 3.69 7.14 -5.08
CA VAL A 19 3.68 7.03 -6.54
C VAL A 19 3.77 8.43 -7.13
N ASP A 20 4.81 8.70 -7.91
CA ASP A 20 4.92 9.93 -8.69
C ASP A 20 4.04 9.81 -9.95
N LEU A 21 3.18 10.79 -10.19
CA LEU A 21 2.29 10.86 -11.36
C LEU A 21 2.50 12.18 -12.10
N ASP A 22 2.44 12.14 -13.43
CA ASP A 22 2.41 13.35 -14.24
C ASP A 22 0.97 13.93 -14.40
N ASP A 23 0.88 15.11 -15.01
CA ASP A 23 -0.40 15.82 -15.21
C ASP A 23 -1.41 15.03 -16.06
N GLU A 24 -0.93 14.25 -17.03
CA GLU A 24 -1.76 13.46 -17.94
C GLU A 24 -2.29 12.21 -17.21
N GLU A 25 -1.41 11.53 -16.46
CA GLU A 25 -1.77 10.38 -15.62
C GLU A 25 -2.79 10.77 -14.55
N ARG A 26 -2.64 11.93 -13.89
CA ARG A 26 -3.59 12.41 -12.89
C ARG A 26 -4.98 12.64 -13.47
N ALA A 27 -5.07 13.29 -14.64
CA ALA A 27 -6.35 13.53 -15.30
C ALA A 27 -7.00 12.21 -15.74
N GLN A 28 -6.20 11.30 -16.32
CA GLN A 28 -6.68 9.98 -16.73
C GLN A 28 -7.19 9.15 -15.54
N PHE A 29 -6.47 9.15 -14.42
CA PHE A 29 -6.85 8.38 -13.24
C PHE A 29 -8.05 8.96 -12.52
N ALA A 30 -8.28 10.27 -12.55
CA ALA A 30 -9.49 10.85 -12.01
C ALA A 30 -10.75 10.28 -12.70
N ASP A 31 -10.75 10.21 -14.04
CA ASP A 31 -11.83 9.61 -14.81
C ASP A 31 -11.98 8.11 -14.49
N GLN A 32 -10.87 7.35 -14.54
CA GLN A 32 -10.89 5.90 -14.31
C GLN A 32 -11.31 5.53 -12.88
N PHE A 33 -10.87 6.28 -11.88
CA PHE A 33 -11.27 6.04 -10.49
C PHE A 33 -12.73 6.42 -10.26
N GLY A 34 -13.25 7.45 -10.94
CA GLY A 34 -14.68 7.74 -10.99
C GLY A 34 -15.49 6.53 -11.47
N ASP A 35 -15.12 5.96 -12.62
CA ASP A 35 -15.78 4.76 -13.19
C ASP A 35 -15.70 3.56 -12.23
N ILE A 36 -14.54 3.35 -11.60
CA ILE A 36 -14.34 2.27 -10.65
C ILE A 36 -15.23 2.45 -9.41
N LEU A 37 -15.26 3.65 -8.82
CA LEU A 37 -16.06 3.94 -7.63
C LEU A 37 -17.56 3.84 -7.92
N GLU A 38 -18.03 4.28 -9.09
CA GLU A 38 -19.41 4.04 -9.52
C GLU A 38 -19.71 2.54 -9.57
N HIS A 39 -18.78 1.71 -10.05
CA HIS A 39 -18.96 0.26 -10.03
C HIS A 39 -19.06 -0.31 -8.60
N PHE A 40 -18.32 0.28 -7.64
CA PHE A 40 -18.38 -0.12 -6.23
C PHE A 40 -19.71 0.22 -5.55
N GLU A 41 -20.51 1.17 -6.08
CA GLU A 41 -21.85 1.47 -5.53
C GLU A 41 -22.78 0.25 -5.57
N ALA A 42 -22.52 -0.73 -6.45
CA ALA A 42 -23.26 -2.00 -6.46
C ALA A 42 -23.14 -2.79 -5.14
N LEU A 43 -22.10 -2.53 -4.33
CA LEU A 43 -21.96 -3.15 -3.01
C LEU A 43 -22.94 -2.58 -1.97
N GLU A 44 -23.51 -1.39 -2.18
CA GLU A 44 -24.52 -0.81 -1.27
C GLU A 44 -25.81 -1.64 -1.23
N GLU A 45 -26.08 -2.43 -2.28
CA GLU A 45 -27.22 -3.34 -2.35
C GLU A 45 -27.02 -4.64 -1.54
N VAL A 46 -25.78 -4.92 -1.12
CA VAL A 46 -25.44 -6.13 -0.38
C VAL A 46 -25.72 -5.88 1.11
N PRO A 47 -26.61 -6.67 1.75
CA PRO A 47 -26.87 -6.50 3.16
C PRO A 47 -25.62 -6.81 3.98
N GLU A 48 -25.32 -5.95 4.95
CA GLU A 48 -24.27 -6.21 5.93
C GLU A 48 -24.59 -7.50 6.70
N VAL A 49 -23.58 -8.35 6.85
CA VAL A 49 -23.67 -9.57 7.66
C VAL A 49 -22.83 -9.38 8.91
N GLU A 50 -23.38 -9.77 10.07
CA GLU A 50 -22.58 -9.86 11.29
C GLU A 50 -21.55 -10.98 11.09
N ALA A 51 -20.28 -10.60 10.97
CA ALA A 51 -19.21 -11.58 11.01
C ALA A 51 -19.06 -12.07 12.46
N GLU A 52 -19.22 -13.37 12.66
CA GLU A 52 -18.83 -14.07 13.90
C GLU A 52 -17.47 -14.76 13.65
N PRO A 53 -16.35 -14.02 13.71
CA PRO A 53 -15.06 -14.64 13.54
C PRO A 53 -14.75 -15.57 14.72
N ASP A 54 -14.61 -16.87 14.45
CA ASP A 54 -13.94 -17.84 15.34
C ASP A 54 -12.42 -17.61 15.36
N LEU A 55 -11.99 -16.34 15.50
CA LEU A 55 -10.59 -15.98 15.53
C LEU A 55 -10.02 -16.27 16.91
N VAL A 56 -8.94 -17.05 16.93
CA VAL A 56 -8.12 -17.30 18.12
C VAL A 56 -6.78 -16.63 17.95
N ASN A 57 -6.19 -16.18 19.05
CA ASN A 57 -4.84 -15.63 19.02
C ASN A 57 -3.83 -16.74 18.71
N VAL A 58 -3.11 -16.60 17.60
CA VAL A 58 -1.99 -17.48 17.24
C VAL A 58 -0.71 -16.78 17.68
N MET A 59 -0.14 -17.23 18.80
CA MET A 59 1.11 -16.71 19.34
C MET A 59 2.28 -17.58 18.92
N ARG A 60 3.41 -16.95 18.58
CA ARG A 60 4.70 -17.63 18.41
C ARG A 60 5.35 -17.85 19.78
N SER A 61 6.08 -18.96 19.96
CA SER A 61 6.97 -19.13 21.10
C SER A 61 8.07 -18.05 21.11
N ASP A 62 8.56 -17.71 22.30
CA ASP A 62 9.70 -16.80 22.47
C ASP A 62 11.01 -17.58 22.46
N GLU A 63 11.34 -18.14 21.30
CA GLU A 63 12.52 -18.96 21.07
C GLU A 63 13.41 -18.30 20.02
N VAL A 64 14.74 -18.41 20.20
CA VAL A 64 15.72 -17.84 19.27
C VAL A 64 15.89 -18.77 18.08
N GLU A 65 15.81 -18.20 16.88
CA GLU A 65 16.04 -18.90 15.61
C GLU A 65 17.25 -18.29 14.88
N GLU A 66 17.87 -19.08 13.99
CA GLU A 66 18.98 -18.60 13.17
C GLU A 66 18.49 -17.50 12.22
N SER A 67 19.16 -16.35 12.26
CA SER A 67 18.90 -15.24 11.32
C SER A 67 19.65 -15.48 10.01
N LEU A 68 19.21 -14.80 8.94
CA LEU A 68 19.98 -14.71 7.70
C LEU A 68 21.38 -14.14 8.00
N SER A 69 22.39 -14.61 7.26
CA SER A 69 23.69 -13.95 7.28
C SER A 69 23.60 -12.53 6.72
N GLN A 70 24.53 -11.66 7.10
CA GLN A 70 24.57 -10.28 6.59
C GLN A 70 24.67 -10.24 5.06
N GLU A 71 25.39 -11.17 4.45
CA GLU A 71 25.51 -11.30 3.00
C GLU A 71 24.17 -11.70 2.35
N GLU A 72 23.46 -12.66 2.94
CA GLU A 72 22.14 -13.09 2.46
C GLU A 72 21.10 -11.96 2.55
N ALA A 73 21.11 -11.22 3.66
CA ALA A 73 20.19 -10.12 3.88
C ALA A 73 20.42 -8.96 2.89
N LEU A 74 21.67 -8.70 2.51
CA LEU A 74 22.05 -7.59 1.62
C LEU A 74 22.09 -7.98 0.13
N ARG A 75 21.90 -9.26 -0.21
CA ARG A 75 22.08 -9.78 -1.57
C ARG A 75 21.30 -9.01 -2.66
N ASN A 76 20.13 -8.49 -2.32
CA ASN A 76 19.25 -7.75 -3.23
C ASN A 76 19.21 -6.24 -2.96
N ALA A 77 20.08 -5.72 -2.09
CA ALA A 77 20.15 -4.29 -1.84
C ALA A 77 20.70 -3.57 -3.09
N ASP A 78 20.00 -2.55 -3.58
CA ASP A 78 20.47 -1.75 -4.70
C ASP A 78 21.82 -1.06 -4.41
N ASP A 79 22.00 -0.59 -3.18
CA ASP A 79 23.28 -0.06 -2.67
C ASP A 79 23.50 -0.52 -1.21
N SER A 80 24.76 -0.84 -0.89
CA SER A 80 25.17 -1.23 0.46
C SER A 80 26.56 -0.72 0.79
N GLU A 81 26.78 -0.33 2.05
CA GLU A 81 28.05 0.22 2.52
C GLU A 81 28.32 -0.26 3.95
N ASP A 82 29.54 -0.75 4.21
CA ASP A 82 29.97 -1.27 5.52
C ASP A 82 28.98 -2.28 6.16
N GLY A 83 28.39 -3.15 5.33
CA GLY A 83 27.43 -4.16 5.78
C GLY A 83 26.06 -3.62 6.16
N ARG A 84 25.64 -2.51 5.56
CA ARG A 84 24.33 -1.85 5.80
C ARG A 84 23.65 -1.54 4.47
N PHE A 85 22.32 -1.47 4.48
CA PHE A 85 21.56 -0.87 3.38
C PHE A 85 21.88 0.62 3.30
N LYS A 86 22.15 1.12 2.09
CA LYS A 86 22.43 2.53 1.85
C LYS A 86 21.26 3.18 1.14
N GLY A 87 20.83 4.32 1.67
CA GLY A 87 19.72 5.10 1.12
C GLY A 87 19.98 6.61 1.21
N PRO A 88 19.12 7.43 0.59
CA PRO A 88 19.22 8.89 0.68
C PRO A 88 19.10 9.33 2.15
N LYS A 89 19.82 10.40 2.50
CA LYS A 89 19.72 11.00 3.84
C LYS A 89 18.39 11.72 3.94
N VAL A 90 17.63 11.41 5.00
CA VAL A 90 16.45 12.20 5.37
C VAL A 90 16.94 13.47 6.05
N SER A 91 16.47 14.63 5.59
CA SER A 91 16.73 15.95 6.17
C SER A 91 15.66 16.35 7.16
#